data_AF-A0A4R1QRF4-F1
#
_entry.id   AF-A0A4R1QRF4-F1
#
_cell.length_a   1.000
_cell.length_b   1.000
_cell.length_c   1.000
_cell.angle_alpha   90.00
_cell.angle_beta   90.00
_cell.angle_gamma   90.00
#
_symmetry.space_group_name_H-M   'P 1'
#
loop_
_entity.id
_entity.type
_entity.pdbx_description
1 polymer ?
#
loop_
_entity_poly.entity_id
_entity_poly.type
_entity_poly.pdbx_seq_one_letter_code
_entity_poly.pdbx_strand_id
1 'polypeptide(L)'
;MQKVSDAYRQEMTKPVLGAAKLAVTLSVVDEDAAPGAADKSEGQAYWSSVESALTQDGAQKRSYATFEPGRWKADGTLRIADEPGGALLTEGYVSEAMSGADGRFEAPPVLALEFETPVSVPALSFRFDQVAEEWCTALTVTAWKGGEQLVQRQVLPKAVEHQEMVQIDRFDRLEIRFEATSQPFRRARLTRLMFGMELIFGQAELTEAAQTMEVDPIGRRLPTGEFSFSAVNVNLLTGSQNGLYDPDNPQGIWKYFEQRNPITVRYGQQLTGGMKWGDAAALEWGDLASSGWRELYQGGFVEWMPGGRFYLTGQPTVEGLYDKFSATDALGLLDGTYYKGVWDGAPHSLWELATLVLEDAKLPRRRQDEQPWALWEGLKEITTAAPLPVKQHRECLQLIAHAACCLLYADRDGVIRIQPDESAQSGVSIGLSAMLESAPKVEKTASLLQVECPATVYAPAEKESQLHKGTYQVNGRLELHLSWNQAADIRVECEGAQVTSQALYAAAADLVLEGSGPATLIVSGKKLETSSQNAVAPVTDADENGTVETLDNPLITDLNRALAVADWVRGHLLRRSTYTCTTRGNPEMDPIDRVLLDIQWETAAPAQVLKNQLTYSGGGLKGEMILKRGSEA
;
A
#
# COMPACT_ATOMS: atom_id res chain seq x y z
N MET A 1 -7.22 -9.03 -12.66
CA MET A 1 -6.43 -10.12 -13.28
C MET A 1 -5.18 -9.55 -13.87
N GLN A 2 -4.04 -10.17 -13.54
CA GLN A 2 -2.75 -9.79 -14.06
C GLN A 2 -2.57 -10.19 -15.52
N LYS A 3 -1.87 -9.36 -16.28
CA LYS A 3 -1.48 -9.68 -17.65
C LYS A 3 -0.34 -10.70 -17.60
N VAL A 4 -0.56 -11.84 -18.25
CA VAL A 4 0.41 -12.92 -18.40
C VAL A 4 0.56 -13.29 -19.87
N SER A 5 1.72 -13.85 -20.23
CA SER A 5 2.01 -14.29 -21.58
C SER A 5 1.20 -15.53 -21.97
N ASP A 6 1.11 -15.82 -23.27
CA ASP A 6 0.51 -17.06 -23.75
C ASP A 6 1.35 -18.29 -23.34
N ALA A 7 2.67 -18.12 -23.21
CA ALA A 7 3.56 -19.18 -22.76
C ALA A 7 3.28 -19.57 -21.31
N TYR A 8 3.03 -18.61 -20.42
CA TYR A 8 2.58 -18.86 -19.05
C TYR A 8 1.26 -19.62 -19.03
N ARG A 9 0.25 -19.15 -19.79
CA ARG A 9 -1.06 -19.83 -19.86
C ARG A 9 -0.92 -21.28 -20.30
N GLN A 10 -0.08 -21.56 -21.30
CA GLN A 10 0.20 -22.91 -21.76
C GLN A 10 0.92 -23.74 -20.69
N GLU A 11 1.91 -23.17 -20.00
CA GLU A 11 2.62 -23.83 -18.90
C GLU A 11 1.63 -24.32 -17.85
N MET A 12 0.70 -23.45 -17.41
CA MET A 12 -0.31 -23.77 -16.39
C MET A 12 -1.27 -24.92 -16.76
N THR A 13 -1.36 -25.29 -18.03
CA THR A 13 -2.17 -26.46 -18.49
C THR A 13 -1.39 -27.77 -18.50
N LYS A 14 -0.07 -27.75 -18.32
CA LYS A 14 0.77 -28.96 -18.42
C LYS A 14 0.55 -29.90 -17.23
N PRO A 15 0.65 -31.22 -17.44
CA PRO A 15 0.58 -32.19 -16.33
C PRO A 15 1.64 -31.93 -15.25
N VAL A 16 2.86 -31.56 -15.65
CA VAL A 16 3.99 -31.20 -14.79
C VAL A 16 4.42 -29.78 -15.14
N LEU A 17 4.47 -28.91 -14.13
CA LEU A 17 4.87 -27.51 -14.25
C LEU A 17 6.38 -27.35 -14.01
N GLY A 18 6.99 -26.33 -14.60
CA GLY A 18 8.26 -25.82 -14.10
C GLY A 18 8.15 -25.34 -12.65
N ALA A 19 9.30 -25.16 -11.98
CA ALA A 19 9.33 -24.72 -10.59
C ALA A 19 8.72 -23.31 -10.44
N ALA A 20 7.89 -23.14 -9.42
CA ALA A 20 7.46 -21.81 -8.98
C ALA A 20 8.62 -21.11 -8.29
N LYS A 21 8.70 -19.79 -8.48
CA LYS A 21 9.68 -18.90 -7.84
C LYS A 21 8.95 -17.85 -7.03
N LEU A 22 9.59 -17.36 -5.98
CA LEU A 22 9.11 -16.27 -5.16
C LEU A 22 10.29 -15.34 -4.87
N ALA A 23 10.04 -14.04 -4.98
CA ALA A 23 10.95 -13.00 -4.54
C ALA A 23 10.18 -12.08 -3.59
N VAL A 24 10.71 -11.89 -2.40
CA VAL A 24 10.17 -10.96 -1.40
C VAL A 24 11.22 -9.90 -1.15
N THR A 25 10.87 -8.64 -1.36
CA THR A 25 11.75 -7.50 -1.07
C THR A 25 11.18 -6.77 0.14
N LEU A 26 11.90 -6.77 1.26
CA LEU A 26 11.58 -6.00 2.45
C LEU A 26 12.43 -4.75 2.48
N SER A 27 11.80 -3.59 2.41
CA SER A 27 12.46 -2.29 2.56
C SER A 27 12.47 -1.91 4.04
N VAL A 28 13.64 -1.97 4.66
CA VAL A 28 13.85 -1.54 6.05
C VAL A 28 14.23 -0.07 6.01
N VAL A 29 13.26 0.79 6.26
CA VAL A 29 13.37 2.24 6.11
C VAL A 29 12.71 2.95 7.28
N ASP A 30 13.25 4.10 7.65
CA ASP A 30 12.54 5.05 8.51
C ASP A 30 11.49 5.77 7.63
N GLU A 31 10.19 5.55 7.90
CA GLU A 31 9.09 6.10 7.09
C GLU A 31 9.05 7.64 7.12
N ASP A 32 9.54 8.25 8.20
CA ASP A 32 9.49 9.69 8.42
C ASP A 32 10.75 10.40 7.89
N ALA A 33 11.85 9.66 7.66
CA ALA A 33 13.10 10.25 7.19
C ALA A 33 13.00 10.89 5.81
N ALA A 34 12.47 10.19 4.81
CA ALA A 34 12.39 10.77 3.46
C ALA A 34 11.41 11.96 3.38
N PRO A 35 10.18 11.89 3.92
CA PRO A 35 9.25 13.02 3.93
C PRO A 35 9.71 14.19 4.83
N GLY A 36 10.49 13.91 5.87
CA GLY A 36 10.99 14.90 6.83
C GLY A 36 12.30 15.60 6.43
N ALA A 37 12.90 15.23 5.29
CA ALA A 37 14.17 15.77 4.83
C ALA A 37 13.98 17.07 4.02
N ALA A 38 14.65 18.14 4.45
CA ALA A 38 14.73 19.41 3.74
C ALA A 38 16.08 19.54 3.01
N ASP A 39 16.04 19.81 1.71
CA ASP A 39 17.25 20.06 0.90
C ASP A 39 17.91 21.41 1.24
N LYS A 40 19.21 21.36 1.53
CA LYS A 40 20.10 22.51 1.77
C LYS A 40 21.32 22.51 0.84
N SER A 41 21.29 21.71 -0.23
CA SER A 41 22.43 21.54 -1.13
C SER A 41 22.65 22.77 -2.00
N GLU A 42 23.91 23.19 -2.11
CA GLU A 42 24.34 24.29 -2.98
C GLU A 42 25.00 23.75 -4.25
N GLY A 43 25.07 24.58 -5.31
CA GLY A 43 25.76 24.22 -6.55
C GLY A 43 25.09 23.07 -7.33
N GLN A 44 23.76 23.03 -7.31
CA GLN A 44 22.95 22.08 -8.08
C GLN A 44 22.73 22.56 -9.52
N ALA A 45 22.63 21.64 -10.47
CA ALA A 45 22.15 21.98 -11.82
C ALA A 45 20.69 22.45 -11.77
N TYR A 46 20.26 23.32 -12.70
CA TYR A 46 18.89 23.87 -12.69
C TYR A 46 17.78 22.82 -12.86
N TRP A 47 18.12 21.64 -13.36
CA TRP A 47 17.20 20.50 -13.51
C TRP A 47 17.35 19.44 -12.41
N SER A 48 18.20 19.69 -11.40
CA SER A 48 18.31 18.84 -10.21
C SER A 48 17.01 18.86 -9.41
N SER A 49 16.64 17.71 -8.85
CA SER A 49 15.49 17.58 -7.95
C SER A 49 15.83 16.59 -6.84
N VAL A 50 16.34 17.11 -5.72
CA VAL A 50 16.66 16.29 -4.53
C VAL A 50 15.43 15.60 -3.98
N GLU A 51 14.28 16.29 -3.96
CA GLU A 51 12.98 15.70 -3.58
C GLU A 51 12.71 14.40 -4.35
N SER A 52 12.97 14.37 -5.67
CA SER A 52 12.81 13.15 -6.45
C SER A 52 13.80 12.05 -6.11
N ALA A 53 15.01 12.38 -5.65
CA ALA A 53 15.98 11.39 -5.17
C ALA A 53 15.56 10.72 -3.86
N LEU A 54 14.74 11.37 -3.05
CA LEU A 54 14.29 10.82 -1.77
C LEU A 54 13.07 9.90 -1.91
N THR A 55 12.53 9.77 -3.12
CA THR A 55 11.37 8.90 -3.37
C THR A 55 11.71 7.41 -3.27
N GLN A 56 10.81 6.63 -2.66
CA GLN A 56 11.08 5.22 -2.35
C GLN A 56 10.96 4.29 -3.55
N ASP A 57 10.34 4.67 -4.68
CA ASP A 57 10.19 3.77 -5.82
C ASP A 57 10.25 4.48 -7.17
N GLY A 58 11.00 3.92 -8.11
CA GLY A 58 11.17 4.39 -9.48
C GLY A 58 12.56 4.10 -10.02
N ALA A 59 12.66 3.22 -11.01
CA ALA A 59 13.86 3.18 -11.85
C ALA A 59 13.86 4.45 -12.72
N GLN A 60 15.01 5.12 -12.81
CA GLN A 60 15.18 6.21 -13.76
C GLN A 60 14.96 5.65 -15.17
N LYS A 61 13.83 5.96 -15.80
CA LYS A 61 13.49 5.42 -17.13
C LYS A 61 14.08 6.23 -18.28
N ARG A 62 14.45 7.49 -18.03
CA ARG A 62 14.99 8.44 -19.01
C ARG A 62 15.99 9.36 -18.33
N SER A 63 16.96 9.85 -19.09
CA SER A 63 17.91 10.86 -18.62
C SER A 63 17.98 12.08 -19.54
N TYR A 64 18.48 13.21 -19.06
CA TYR A 64 18.74 14.38 -19.89
C TYR A 64 19.99 14.21 -20.75
N ALA A 65 19.87 14.59 -22.02
CA ALA A 65 21.01 14.78 -22.92
C ALA A 65 21.81 16.01 -22.45
N THR A 66 22.93 15.79 -21.78
CA THR A 66 23.85 16.84 -21.34
C THR A 66 25.11 16.86 -22.18
N PHE A 67 25.79 18.00 -22.22
CA PHE A 67 27.07 18.13 -22.94
C PHE A 67 28.26 17.39 -22.27
N GLU A 68 27.98 16.44 -21.38
CA GLU A 68 28.98 15.53 -20.81
C GLU A 68 29.44 14.53 -21.91
N PRO A 69 30.74 14.26 -22.06
CA PRO A 69 31.24 13.41 -23.14
C PRO A 69 30.60 12.01 -23.14
N GLY A 70 29.89 11.65 -24.23
CA GLY A 70 29.23 10.35 -24.39
C GLY A 70 27.78 10.29 -23.88
N ARG A 71 27.22 11.40 -23.38
CA ARG A 71 25.81 11.51 -22.95
C ARG A 71 24.85 12.07 -24.00
N TRP A 72 25.28 12.22 -25.25
CA TRP A 72 24.39 12.52 -26.37
C TRP A 72 24.18 11.27 -27.23
N LYS A 73 23.40 10.32 -26.72
CA LYS A 73 23.01 9.10 -27.44
C LYS A 73 21.74 9.36 -28.27
N ALA A 74 21.77 9.00 -29.56
CA ALA A 74 20.63 9.14 -30.48
C ALA A 74 19.74 7.88 -30.51
N ASP A 75 19.49 7.27 -29.35
CA ASP A 75 18.77 6.00 -29.18
C ASP A 75 17.34 6.17 -28.62
N GLY A 76 16.89 7.42 -28.42
CA GLY A 76 15.56 7.76 -27.91
C GLY A 76 15.40 7.64 -26.39
N THR A 77 16.47 7.29 -25.65
CA THR A 77 16.45 7.19 -24.18
C THR A 77 16.65 8.54 -23.48
N LEU A 78 17.07 9.56 -24.23
CA LEU A 78 17.41 10.87 -23.70
C LEU A 78 16.41 11.97 -24.07
N ARG A 79 16.14 12.88 -23.14
CA ARG A 79 15.34 14.09 -23.37
C ARG A 79 16.24 15.32 -23.37
N ILE A 80 15.88 16.37 -24.11
CA ILE A 80 16.51 17.68 -23.96
C ILE A 80 15.79 18.41 -22.82
N ALA A 81 16.54 19.00 -21.88
CA ALA A 81 15.95 19.73 -20.77
C ALA A 81 15.18 20.96 -21.30
N ASP A 82 13.99 21.16 -20.75
CA ASP A 82 13.24 22.40 -20.98
C ASP A 82 14.00 23.59 -20.37
N GLU A 83 13.64 24.81 -20.76
CA GLU A 83 14.20 26.02 -20.16
C GLU A 83 13.94 26.04 -18.63
N PRO A 84 14.78 26.74 -17.83
CA PRO A 84 14.56 26.88 -16.39
C PRO A 84 13.12 27.32 -16.07
N GLY A 85 12.43 26.55 -15.22
CA GLY A 85 11.01 26.74 -14.90
C GLY A 85 10.01 25.94 -15.77
N GLY A 86 10.49 25.15 -16.73
CA GLY A 86 9.69 24.21 -17.51
C GLY A 86 9.34 22.91 -16.78
N ALA A 87 8.66 21.99 -17.48
CA ALA A 87 8.28 20.69 -16.94
C ALA A 87 9.47 19.71 -16.96
N LEU A 88 10.26 19.76 -15.90
CA LEU A 88 11.50 18.97 -15.78
C LEU A 88 11.23 17.49 -15.45
N LEU A 89 12.13 16.62 -15.87
CA LEU A 89 12.19 15.21 -15.47
C LEU A 89 12.76 15.12 -14.06
N THR A 90 12.27 14.15 -13.32
CA THR A 90 12.80 13.76 -12.02
C THR A 90 14.07 12.91 -12.20
N GLU A 91 15.24 13.53 -12.09
CA GLU A 91 16.56 12.86 -12.20
C GLU A 91 17.31 12.69 -10.87
N GLY A 92 16.68 13.05 -9.76
CA GLY A 92 17.34 13.12 -8.47
C GLY A 92 18.32 14.29 -8.36
N TYR A 93 19.32 14.15 -7.50
CA TYR A 93 20.36 15.16 -7.30
C TYR A 93 21.35 15.17 -8.46
N VAL A 94 21.58 16.34 -9.05
CA VAL A 94 22.58 16.55 -10.12
C VAL A 94 23.43 17.78 -9.80
N SER A 95 24.76 17.59 -9.71
CA SER A 95 25.68 18.71 -9.44
C SER A 95 25.84 19.66 -10.63
N GLU A 96 26.11 20.93 -10.35
CA GLU A 96 26.59 21.89 -11.34
C GLU A 96 28.03 21.58 -11.76
N ALA A 97 28.88 21.29 -10.77
CA ALA A 97 30.28 20.92 -10.96
C ALA A 97 30.43 19.63 -11.76
N MET A 98 31.50 19.56 -12.56
CA MET A 98 31.92 18.37 -13.28
C MET A 98 33.26 17.87 -12.75
N SER A 99 33.45 16.57 -12.75
CA SER A 99 34.74 15.96 -12.44
C SER A 99 35.77 16.24 -13.54
N GLY A 100 37.04 16.17 -13.17
CA GLY A 100 38.17 16.35 -14.07
C GLY A 100 38.43 15.14 -14.96
N ALA A 101 39.55 15.19 -15.68
CA ALA A 101 40.00 14.13 -16.57
C ALA A 101 40.37 12.82 -15.84
N ASP A 102 40.64 12.89 -14.54
CA ASP A 102 40.90 11.75 -13.66
C ASP A 102 39.63 11.25 -12.94
N GLY A 103 38.47 11.82 -13.26
CA GLY A 103 37.19 11.52 -12.61
C GLY A 103 37.03 12.12 -11.22
N ARG A 104 37.95 12.97 -10.73
CA ARG A 104 37.85 13.60 -9.41
C ARG A 104 37.30 15.03 -9.51
N PHE A 105 36.58 15.47 -8.49
CA PHE A 105 36.15 16.87 -8.40
C PHE A 105 37.26 17.73 -7.78
N GLU A 106 37.56 18.89 -8.39
CA GLU A 106 38.45 19.89 -7.79
C GLU A 106 37.78 20.53 -6.56
N ALA A 107 36.49 20.83 -6.68
CA ALA A 107 35.59 21.22 -5.59
C ALA A 107 34.45 20.19 -5.52
N PRO A 108 34.56 19.16 -4.64
CA PRO A 108 33.53 18.13 -4.48
C PRO A 108 32.15 18.72 -4.17
N PRO A 109 31.12 18.42 -4.98
CA PRO A 109 29.76 18.87 -4.70
C PRO A 109 29.18 18.10 -3.49
N VAL A 110 28.25 18.72 -2.76
CA VAL A 110 27.68 18.19 -1.52
C VAL A 110 26.15 18.19 -1.61
N LEU A 111 25.55 17.02 -1.41
CA LEU A 111 24.13 16.87 -1.10
C LEU A 111 23.96 17.04 0.42
N ALA A 112 23.23 18.06 0.86
CA ALA A 112 23.01 18.39 2.26
C ALA A 112 21.52 18.33 2.60
N LEU A 113 21.17 17.57 3.64
CA LEU A 113 19.81 17.35 4.11
C LEU A 113 19.71 17.70 5.60
N GLU A 114 18.65 18.41 5.97
CA GLU A 114 18.29 18.71 7.37
C GLU A 114 16.93 18.10 7.71
N PHE A 115 16.74 17.69 8.96
CA PHE A 115 15.52 17.03 9.44
C PHE A 115 14.95 17.81 10.62
N GLU A 116 13.65 18.14 10.59
CA GLU A 116 12.99 18.83 11.71
C GLU A 116 12.93 17.96 12.97
N THR A 117 12.71 16.66 12.78
CA THR A 117 12.74 15.66 13.85
C THR A 117 13.94 14.74 13.62
N PRO A 118 14.80 14.50 14.62
CA PRO A 118 15.95 13.62 14.44
C PRO A 118 15.55 12.19 14.05
N VAL A 119 16.21 11.65 13.03
CA VAL A 119 15.90 10.33 12.44
C VAL A 119 17.00 9.31 12.70
N SER A 120 16.68 8.02 12.58
CA SER A 120 17.67 6.95 12.79
C SER A 120 17.64 5.97 11.63
N VAL A 121 18.81 5.63 11.08
CA VAL A 121 18.90 4.77 9.89
C VAL A 121 19.83 3.58 10.10
N PRO A 122 19.46 2.38 9.61
CA PRO A 122 20.34 1.21 9.66
C PRO A 122 21.46 1.24 8.61
N ALA A 123 21.18 1.91 7.48
CA ALA A 123 22.03 1.98 6.31
C ALA A 123 21.61 3.14 5.42
N LEU A 124 22.45 3.42 4.42
CA LEU A 124 22.13 4.32 3.32
C LEU A 124 22.28 3.55 2.01
N SER A 125 21.23 3.55 1.19
CA SER A 125 21.29 2.93 -0.13
C SER A 125 21.27 3.99 -1.22
N PHE A 126 22.24 3.90 -2.11
CA PHE A 126 22.49 4.85 -3.20
C PHE A 126 22.15 4.18 -4.53
N ARG A 127 21.37 4.88 -5.35
CA ARG A 127 21.19 4.57 -6.77
C ARG A 127 21.67 5.75 -7.59
N PHE A 128 22.60 5.49 -8.50
CA PHE A 128 23.14 6.47 -9.43
C PHE A 128 22.41 6.39 -10.79
N ASP A 129 23.05 6.78 -11.89
CA ASP A 129 22.38 6.84 -13.19
C ASP A 129 22.30 5.46 -13.85
N GLN A 130 21.08 4.90 -13.88
CA GLN A 130 20.80 3.59 -14.47
C GLN A 130 20.72 3.61 -16.00
N VAL A 131 20.42 4.77 -16.59
CA VAL A 131 20.26 4.90 -18.05
C VAL A 131 21.63 4.98 -18.73
N ALA A 132 22.55 5.73 -18.15
CA ALA A 132 23.91 5.87 -18.63
C ALA A 132 24.86 4.79 -18.07
N GLU A 133 24.44 4.05 -17.05
CA GLU A 133 25.28 3.10 -16.28
C GLU A 133 26.50 3.80 -15.65
N GLU A 134 26.28 4.95 -15.01
CA GLU A 134 27.33 5.79 -14.43
C GLU A 134 27.09 6.02 -12.94
N TRP A 135 28.16 6.09 -12.13
CA TRP A 135 28.06 6.21 -10.68
C TRP A 135 29.22 7.01 -10.08
N CYS A 136 29.10 7.39 -8.80
CA CYS A 136 30.22 7.96 -8.05
C CYS A 136 31.06 6.85 -7.43
N THR A 137 32.37 6.85 -7.65
CA THR A 137 33.29 5.81 -7.17
C THR A 137 33.83 6.08 -5.77
N ALA A 138 33.71 7.31 -5.29
CA ALA A 138 34.06 7.70 -3.93
C ALA A 138 33.15 8.83 -3.44
N LEU A 139 32.65 8.69 -2.22
CA LEU A 139 31.86 9.71 -1.52
C LEU A 139 32.13 9.68 -0.02
N THR A 140 31.94 10.82 0.64
CA THR A 140 32.08 10.96 2.09
C THR A 140 30.72 11.29 2.70
N VAL A 141 30.20 10.38 3.51
CA VAL A 141 28.97 10.56 4.29
C VAL A 141 29.33 11.11 5.65
N THR A 142 28.70 12.22 6.05
CA THR A 142 28.87 12.79 7.38
C THR A 142 27.50 13.13 7.96
N ALA A 143 27.27 12.81 9.24
CA ALA A 143 26.01 13.14 9.91
C ALA A 143 26.25 13.83 11.24
N TRP A 144 25.30 14.68 11.65
CA TRP A 144 25.38 15.50 12.86
C TRP A 144 24.10 15.47 13.68
N LYS A 145 24.23 15.88 14.93
CA LYS A 145 23.11 16.17 15.84
C LYS A 145 23.42 17.42 16.64
N GLY A 146 22.58 18.45 16.55
CA GLY A 146 22.77 19.70 17.29
C GLY A 146 24.14 20.34 17.05
N GLY A 147 24.73 20.14 15.86
CA GLY A 147 26.07 20.61 15.49
C GLY A 147 27.23 19.69 15.87
N GLU A 148 27.02 18.64 16.66
CA GLU A 148 28.04 17.62 16.96
C GLU A 148 28.09 16.57 15.83
N GLN A 149 29.28 16.26 15.33
CA GLN A 149 29.47 15.24 14.29
C GLN A 149 29.34 13.84 14.91
N LEU A 150 28.34 13.08 14.46
CA LEU A 150 28.09 11.71 14.92
C LEU A 150 28.94 10.70 14.16
N VAL A 151 29.01 10.83 12.84
CA VAL A 151 29.72 9.89 11.97
C VAL A 151 30.35 10.62 10.79
N GLN A 152 31.50 10.12 10.34
CA GLN A 152 32.08 10.42 9.04
C GLN A 152 32.60 9.12 8.43
N ARG A 153 32.15 8.79 7.23
CA ARG A 153 32.46 7.53 6.56
C ARG A 153 32.79 7.75 5.09
N GLN A 154 33.90 7.17 4.66
CA GLN A 154 34.22 7.05 3.24
C GLN A 154 33.50 5.83 2.67
N VAL A 155 32.77 6.05 1.58
CA VAL A 155 31.99 5.04 0.87
C VAL A 155 32.56 4.92 -0.54
N LEU A 156 32.72 3.68 -1.01
CA LEU A 156 33.34 3.37 -2.31
C LEU A 156 32.39 2.53 -3.17
N PRO A 157 31.39 3.15 -3.81
CA PRO A 157 30.45 2.42 -4.66
C PRO A 157 31.15 1.75 -5.85
N LYS A 158 30.73 0.51 -6.13
CA LYS A 158 31.30 -0.31 -7.22
C LYS A 158 30.37 -0.47 -8.41
N ALA A 159 29.12 -0.05 -8.27
CA ALA A 159 28.07 -0.16 -9.28
C ALA A 159 27.08 0.99 -9.14
N VAL A 160 26.12 1.04 -10.06
CA VAL A 160 25.00 2.01 -10.04
C VAL A 160 24.15 1.88 -8.78
N GLU A 161 24.08 0.69 -8.18
CA GLU A 161 23.44 0.49 -6.89
C GLU A 161 24.50 0.12 -5.85
N HIS A 162 24.45 0.79 -4.69
CA HIS A 162 25.35 0.52 -3.58
C HIS A 162 24.59 0.68 -2.26
N GLN A 163 24.62 -0.34 -1.41
CA GLN A 163 24.11 -0.26 -0.05
C GLN A 163 25.29 -0.13 0.92
N GLU A 164 25.29 0.94 1.71
CA GLU A 164 26.28 1.18 2.74
C GLU A 164 25.69 0.90 4.12
N MET A 165 26.22 -0.12 4.80
CA MET A 165 25.85 -0.45 6.19
C MET A 165 26.46 0.57 7.14
N VAL A 166 25.78 1.70 7.29
CA VAL A 166 26.10 2.78 8.23
C VAL A 166 24.92 3.02 9.15
N GLN A 167 25.07 2.56 10.39
CA GLN A 167 24.09 2.80 11.45
C GLN A 167 24.30 4.21 12.00
N ILE A 168 23.29 5.06 11.90
CA ILE A 168 23.32 6.45 12.38
C ILE A 168 22.08 6.67 13.23
N ASP A 169 22.26 6.85 14.54
CA ASP A 169 21.15 7.00 15.47
C ASP A 169 20.87 8.49 15.76
N ARG A 170 19.63 8.93 15.57
CA ARG A 170 19.08 10.25 15.95
C ARG A 170 19.89 11.45 15.45
N PHE A 171 20.13 11.53 14.14
CA PHE A 171 20.77 12.68 13.49
C PHE A 171 19.74 13.67 12.95
N ASP A 172 20.12 14.96 12.88
CA ASP A 172 19.29 16.05 12.33
C ASP A 172 19.89 16.68 11.07
N ARG A 173 21.11 16.29 10.70
CA ARG A 173 21.77 16.73 9.44
C ARG A 173 22.59 15.60 8.82
N LEU A 174 22.50 15.47 7.50
CA LEU A 174 23.27 14.53 6.69
C LEU A 174 23.90 15.24 5.49
N GLU A 175 25.19 15.02 5.26
CA GLU A 175 25.90 15.51 4.09
C GLU A 175 26.57 14.34 3.36
N ILE A 176 26.40 14.32 2.04
CA ILE A 176 27.04 13.38 1.12
C ILE A 176 27.91 14.20 0.17
N ARG A 177 29.22 14.15 0.37
CA ARG A 177 30.21 14.81 -0.50
C ARG A 177 30.69 13.84 -1.57
N PHE A 178 30.51 14.19 -2.84
CA PHE A 178 30.89 13.33 -3.97
C PHE A 178 32.33 13.63 -4.41
N GLU A 179 33.23 12.67 -4.24
CA GLU A 179 34.67 12.88 -4.45
C GLU A 179 35.11 12.53 -5.87
N ALA A 180 34.54 11.46 -6.44
CA ALA A 180 34.92 10.96 -7.75
C ALA A 180 33.79 10.22 -8.47
N THR A 181 33.86 10.21 -9.81
CA THR A 181 32.91 9.58 -10.73
C THR A 181 33.55 8.37 -11.44
N SER A 182 32.71 7.46 -11.96
CA SER A 182 33.16 6.26 -12.69
C SER A 182 33.72 6.56 -14.07
N GLN A 183 33.39 7.73 -14.62
CA GLN A 183 33.89 8.26 -15.89
C GLN A 183 34.39 9.70 -15.70
N PRO A 184 35.37 10.17 -16.50
CA PRO A 184 35.83 11.55 -16.45
C PRO A 184 34.79 12.53 -17.00
N PHE A 185 34.89 13.81 -16.60
CA PHE A 185 34.00 14.87 -17.07
C PHE A 185 32.52 14.55 -16.83
N ARG A 186 32.19 14.19 -15.58
CA ARG A 186 30.84 13.84 -15.14
C ARG A 186 30.36 14.71 -14.01
N ARG A 187 29.07 15.02 -14.03
CA ARG A 187 28.35 15.55 -12.87
C ARG A 187 28.11 14.42 -11.87
N ALA A 188 28.09 14.75 -10.59
CA ALA A 188 27.57 13.83 -9.58
C ALA A 188 26.07 13.71 -9.79
N ARG A 189 25.59 12.47 -9.97
CA ARG A 189 24.17 12.16 -10.22
C ARG A 189 23.72 11.07 -9.26
N LEU A 190 22.82 11.41 -8.34
CA LEU A 190 22.21 10.46 -7.42
C LEU A 190 20.71 10.44 -7.68
N THR A 191 20.23 9.37 -8.30
CA THR A 191 18.84 9.22 -8.72
C THR A 191 17.95 8.73 -7.59
N ARG A 192 18.50 8.00 -6.62
CA ARG A 192 17.81 7.64 -5.38
C ARG A 192 18.76 7.59 -4.19
N LEU A 193 18.32 8.17 -3.08
CA LEU A 193 18.88 7.99 -1.75
C LEU A 193 17.78 7.40 -0.86
N MET A 194 18.01 6.21 -0.33
CA MET A 194 17.11 5.59 0.64
C MET A 194 17.76 5.55 2.02
N PHE A 195 17.00 6.02 3.01
CA PHE A 195 17.33 5.99 4.44
C PHE A 195 17.08 4.61 5.04
N GLY A 196 17.83 3.63 4.53
CA GLY A 196 17.64 2.24 4.88
C GLY A 196 18.29 1.28 3.90
N MET A 197 17.79 0.05 3.87
CA MET A 197 18.23 -1.02 2.97
C MET A 197 17.05 -1.82 2.44
N GLU A 198 17.26 -2.44 1.28
CA GLU A 198 16.36 -3.46 0.73
C GLU A 198 16.96 -4.83 1.02
N LEU A 199 16.18 -5.69 1.67
CA LEU A 199 16.49 -7.09 1.89
C LEU A 199 15.71 -7.92 0.88
N ILE A 200 16.41 -8.60 -0.01
CA ILE A 200 15.81 -9.44 -1.06
C ILE A 200 15.93 -10.89 -0.64
N PHE A 201 14.79 -11.54 -0.43
CA PHE A 201 14.67 -12.95 -0.13
C PHE A 201 14.25 -13.70 -1.38
N GLY A 202 15.12 -14.59 -1.85
CA GLY A 202 14.87 -15.48 -2.98
C GLY A 202 14.68 -16.92 -2.53
N GLN A 203 14.89 -17.86 -3.45
CA GLN A 203 14.67 -19.28 -3.19
C GLN A 203 15.64 -19.90 -2.18
N ALA A 204 16.84 -19.33 -2.03
CA ALA A 204 17.84 -19.86 -1.10
C ALA A 204 17.50 -19.47 0.34
N GLU A 205 16.85 -18.32 0.52
CA GLU A 205 16.50 -17.76 1.81
C GLU A 205 15.06 -18.13 2.23
N LEU A 206 14.12 -18.29 1.29
CA LEU A 206 12.71 -18.56 1.59
C LEU A 206 12.41 -20.04 1.76
N THR A 207 11.79 -20.41 2.89
CA THR A 207 11.30 -21.77 3.12
C THR A 207 9.82 -21.92 2.80
N GLU A 208 9.01 -21.00 3.31
CA GLU A 208 7.57 -20.98 3.14
C GLU A 208 7.09 -19.52 3.03
N ALA A 209 6.05 -19.31 2.23
CA ALA A 209 5.28 -18.08 2.27
C ALA A 209 3.80 -18.35 2.02
N ALA A 210 2.95 -17.53 2.63
CA ALA A 210 1.51 -17.58 2.43
C ALA A 210 0.97 -16.18 2.14
N GLN A 211 0.13 -16.08 1.12
CA GLN A 211 -0.63 -14.88 0.77
C GLN A 211 -2.12 -15.21 0.84
N THR A 212 -2.90 -14.34 1.46
CA THR A 212 -4.36 -14.40 1.43
C THR A 212 -4.90 -13.06 0.97
N MET A 213 -5.72 -13.08 -0.07
CA MET A 213 -6.49 -11.91 -0.50
C MET A 213 -7.97 -12.26 -0.54
N GLU A 214 -8.81 -11.45 0.08
CA GLU A 214 -10.26 -11.61 0.10
C GLU A 214 -10.96 -10.27 -0.06
N VAL A 215 -11.99 -10.23 -0.92
CA VAL A 215 -12.86 -9.07 -1.11
C VAL A 215 -14.30 -9.55 -1.05
N ASP A 216 -15.12 -8.91 -0.22
CA ASP A 216 -16.57 -9.10 -0.20
C ASP A 216 -17.22 -8.07 -1.14
N PRO A 217 -17.81 -8.49 -2.28
CA PRO A 217 -18.35 -7.55 -3.26
C PRO A 217 -19.51 -6.70 -2.76
N ILE A 218 -20.14 -7.06 -1.64
CA ILE A 218 -21.23 -6.28 -1.03
C ILE A 218 -20.85 -5.68 0.32
N GLY A 219 -19.56 -5.71 0.70
CA GLY A 219 -19.07 -4.99 1.88
C GLY A 219 -19.60 -5.49 3.22
N ARG A 220 -20.02 -6.76 3.35
CA ARG A 220 -20.41 -7.35 4.66
C ARG A 220 -19.22 -7.65 5.55
N ARG A 221 -18.07 -7.94 4.93
CA ARG A 221 -16.81 -8.26 5.60
C ARG A 221 -15.74 -7.33 5.06
N LEU A 222 -14.87 -6.86 5.94
CA LEU A 222 -13.75 -6.03 5.52
C LEU A 222 -12.87 -6.84 4.56
N PRO A 223 -12.42 -6.25 3.44
CA PRO A 223 -11.42 -6.86 2.60
C PRO A 223 -10.16 -7.15 3.41
N THR A 224 -9.48 -8.24 3.09
CA THR A 224 -8.23 -8.62 3.74
C THR A 224 -7.15 -8.90 2.71
N GLY A 225 -5.98 -8.34 2.93
CA GLY A 225 -4.73 -8.70 2.27
C GLY A 225 -3.70 -9.03 3.35
N GLU A 226 -3.29 -10.29 3.41
CA GLU A 226 -2.31 -10.77 4.37
C GLU A 226 -1.18 -11.48 3.63
N PHE A 227 0.05 -11.25 4.09
CA PHE A 227 1.23 -11.94 3.61
C PHE A 227 2.10 -12.36 4.78
N SER A 228 2.63 -13.56 4.72
CA SER A 228 3.62 -14.04 5.69
C SER A 228 4.68 -14.86 4.97
N PHE A 229 5.92 -14.79 5.47
CA PHE A 229 7.01 -15.60 4.93
C PHE A 229 7.98 -15.97 6.04
N SER A 230 8.64 -17.10 5.84
CA SER A 230 9.72 -17.58 6.70
C SER A 230 11.02 -17.56 5.91
N ALA A 231 12.03 -16.93 6.48
CA ALA A 231 13.37 -16.83 5.89
C ALA A 231 14.40 -17.53 6.78
N VAL A 232 15.43 -18.13 6.17
CA VAL A 232 16.55 -18.72 6.92
C VAL A 232 17.37 -17.61 7.57
N ASN A 233 17.53 -17.68 8.88
CA ASN A 233 18.33 -16.77 9.70
C ASN A 233 19.82 -17.18 9.68
N VAL A 234 20.43 -17.20 8.49
CA VAL A 234 21.87 -17.44 8.34
C VAL A 234 22.51 -16.32 7.53
N ASN A 235 23.55 -15.69 8.09
CA ASN A 235 24.28 -14.61 7.45
C ASN A 235 25.20 -15.15 6.33
N LEU A 236 24.64 -15.34 5.14
CA LEU A 236 25.40 -15.79 3.97
C LEU A 236 26.34 -14.70 3.41
N LEU A 237 26.10 -13.43 3.75
CA LEU A 237 26.85 -12.27 3.23
C LEU A 237 28.23 -12.07 3.89
N THR A 238 28.41 -12.49 5.14
CA THR A 238 29.68 -12.28 5.88
C THR A 238 30.50 -13.55 6.13
N GLY A 239 29.96 -14.73 5.84
CA GLY A 239 30.62 -16.01 6.17
C GLY A 239 30.81 -16.26 7.67
N SER A 240 30.23 -15.41 8.52
CA SER A 240 30.27 -15.51 9.98
C SER A 240 28.94 -16.06 10.50
N GLN A 241 28.99 -16.91 11.53
CA GLN A 241 27.80 -17.56 12.13
C GLN A 241 26.88 -16.59 12.91
N ASN A 242 27.20 -15.29 12.96
CA ASN A 242 26.35 -14.31 13.64
C ASN A 242 25.20 -13.92 12.71
N GLY A 243 23.99 -14.41 13.03
CA GLY A 243 22.76 -14.14 12.30
C GLY A 243 22.56 -12.63 12.15
N LEU A 244 22.32 -12.18 10.91
CA LEU A 244 21.98 -10.78 10.62
C LEU A 244 20.72 -10.35 11.41
N TYR A 245 19.87 -11.33 11.71
CA TYR A 245 18.57 -11.21 12.36
C TYR A 245 18.55 -11.79 13.78
N ASP A 246 19.71 -12.08 14.37
CA ASP A 246 19.79 -12.56 15.76
C ASP A 246 19.20 -11.48 16.71
N PRO A 247 18.08 -11.77 17.40
CA PRO A 247 17.43 -10.79 18.28
C PRO A 247 18.30 -10.45 19.50
N ASP A 248 19.26 -11.31 19.86
CA ASP A 248 20.19 -11.10 20.95
C ASP A 248 21.47 -10.36 20.49
N ASN A 249 21.61 -10.06 19.19
CA ASN A 249 22.73 -9.31 18.66
C ASN A 249 22.45 -7.79 18.72
N PRO A 250 23.09 -7.03 19.63
CA PRO A 250 22.86 -5.59 19.78
C PRO A 250 23.35 -4.75 18.58
N GLN A 251 24.10 -5.34 17.65
CA GLN A 251 24.54 -4.73 16.40
C GLN A 251 23.73 -5.23 15.19
N GLY A 252 22.76 -6.14 15.42
CA GLY A 252 21.89 -6.70 14.39
C GLY A 252 20.91 -5.68 13.82
N ILE A 253 20.37 -5.98 12.64
CA ILE A 253 19.39 -5.09 12.00
C ILE A 253 17.99 -5.20 12.63
N TRP A 254 17.79 -6.12 13.58
CA TRP A 254 16.52 -6.39 14.24
C TRP A 254 15.84 -5.15 14.82
N LYS A 255 16.63 -4.27 15.46
CA LYS A 255 16.12 -3.03 16.09
C LYS A 255 15.51 -2.03 15.09
N TYR A 256 15.77 -2.20 13.80
CA TYR A 256 15.28 -1.34 12.72
C TYR A 256 14.07 -1.92 12.00
N PHE A 257 13.62 -3.14 12.34
CA PHE A 257 12.32 -3.63 11.88
C PHE A 257 11.22 -2.91 12.65
N GLU A 258 10.65 -1.92 11.98
CA GLU A 258 9.48 -1.21 12.43
C GLU A 258 8.21 -1.74 11.76
N GLN A 259 7.08 -1.56 12.43
CA GLN A 259 5.78 -1.72 11.79
C GLN A 259 5.72 -0.81 10.56
N ARG A 260 4.93 -1.21 9.57
CA ARG A 260 4.71 -0.49 8.31
C ARG A 260 5.86 -0.51 7.30
N ASN A 261 7.02 -1.09 7.63
CA ASN A 261 8.07 -1.31 6.63
C ASN A 261 7.53 -2.02 5.37
N PRO A 262 7.72 -1.45 4.16
CA PRO A 262 7.13 -1.98 2.93
C PRO A 262 7.72 -3.34 2.51
N ILE A 263 6.85 -4.21 2.01
CA ILE A 263 7.18 -5.50 1.42
C ILE A 263 6.60 -5.56 0.01
N THR A 264 7.44 -5.85 -0.97
CA THR A 264 7.04 -6.12 -2.36
C THR A 264 7.21 -7.60 -2.65
N VAL A 265 6.14 -8.24 -3.10
CA VAL A 265 6.11 -9.67 -3.44
C VAL A 265 6.07 -9.81 -4.96
N ARG A 266 6.84 -10.75 -5.52
CA ARG A 266 6.74 -11.17 -6.92
C ARG A 266 6.70 -12.69 -7.01
N TYR A 267 5.72 -13.22 -7.74
CA TYR A 267 5.65 -14.65 -8.08
C TYR A 267 6.28 -14.87 -9.45
N GLY A 268 7.05 -15.94 -9.59
CA GLY A 268 7.67 -16.34 -10.85
C GLY A 268 7.24 -17.76 -11.22
N GLN A 269 7.07 -18.02 -12.52
CA GLN A 269 6.83 -19.36 -13.04
C GLN A 269 7.90 -19.70 -14.05
N GLN A 270 8.64 -20.79 -13.81
CA GLN A 270 9.59 -21.29 -14.77
C GLN A 270 8.85 -21.93 -15.96
N LEU A 271 9.15 -21.47 -17.16
CA LEU A 271 8.54 -21.94 -18.41
C LEU A 271 9.39 -23.08 -18.97
N THR A 272 8.77 -24.25 -19.19
CA THR A 272 9.45 -25.43 -19.74
C THR A 272 9.39 -25.48 -21.27
N GLY A 273 8.62 -24.59 -21.90
CA GLY A 273 8.62 -24.35 -23.35
C GLY A 273 9.19 -22.97 -23.69
N GLY A 274 9.77 -22.82 -24.89
CA GLY A 274 10.31 -21.54 -25.37
C GLY A 274 9.22 -20.47 -25.59
N MET A 275 9.60 -19.21 -25.40
CA MET A 275 8.73 -18.04 -25.58
C MET A 275 8.73 -17.59 -27.04
N LYS A 276 7.59 -17.15 -27.59
CA LYS A 276 7.57 -16.57 -28.95
C LYS A 276 8.04 -15.12 -28.90
N TRP A 277 8.55 -14.60 -30.03
CA TRP A 277 8.95 -13.19 -30.14
C TRP A 277 7.82 -12.19 -29.84
N GLY A 278 6.58 -12.54 -30.15
CA GLY A 278 5.41 -11.73 -29.80
C GLY A 278 5.16 -11.66 -28.28
N ASP A 279 5.45 -12.74 -27.55
CA ASP A 279 5.35 -12.80 -26.10
C ASP A 279 6.49 -12.00 -25.44
N ALA A 280 7.72 -12.13 -25.97
CA ALA A 280 8.88 -11.39 -25.48
C ALA A 280 8.70 -9.87 -25.64
N ALA A 281 8.10 -9.41 -26.74
CA ALA A 281 7.81 -7.99 -26.95
C ALA A 281 6.77 -7.40 -25.97
N ALA A 282 6.01 -8.24 -25.27
CA ALA A 282 5.02 -7.83 -24.27
C ALA A 282 5.59 -7.73 -22.84
N LEU A 283 6.81 -8.21 -22.62
CA LEU A 283 7.49 -8.17 -21.31
C LEU A 283 8.35 -6.90 -21.17
N GLU A 284 8.56 -6.45 -19.93
CA GLU A 284 9.48 -5.35 -19.66
C GLU A 284 10.93 -5.78 -19.92
N TRP A 285 11.74 -4.87 -20.48
CA TRP A 285 13.12 -5.15 -20.88
C TRP A 285 14.01 -5.65 -19.73
N GLY A 286 13.73 -5.24 -18.49
CA GLY A 286 14.44 -5.68 -17.29
C GLY A 286 14.29 -7.18 -17.00
N ASP A 287 13.12 -7.77 -17.29
CA ASP A 287 12.86 -9.19 -17.07
C ASP A 287 13.49 -10.08 -18.17
N LEU A 288 13.72 -9.52 -19.36
CA LEU A 288 14.40 -10.20 -20.48
C LEU A 288 15.92 -10.23 -20.29
N ALA A 289 16.53 -9.15 -19.79
CA ALA A 289 17.98 -9.01 -19.71
C ALA A 289 18.67 -10.01 -18.77
N SER A 290 18.01 -10.42 -17.69
CA SER A 290 18.52 -11.40 -16.72
C SER A 290 18.60 -12.84 -17.23
N SER A 291 18.02 -13.14 -18.40
CA SER A 291 17.78 -14.52 -18.84
C SER A 291 18.68 -15.03 -19.95
N GLY A 292 19.53 -14.19 -20.55
CA GLY A 292 20.43 -14.59 -21.64
C GLY A 292 19.66 -15.11 -22.87
N TRP A 293 19.75 -14.41 -24.01
CA TRP A 293 19.03 -14.69 -25.26
C TRP A 293 18.99 -16.16 -25.76
N ARG A 294 19.91 -17.01 -25.28
CA ARG A 294 20.01 -18.43 -25.61
C ARG A 294 18.98 -19.31 -24.87
N GLU A 295 18.54 -18.93 -23.67
CA GLU A 295 17.59 -19.69 -22.82
C GLU A 295 16.13 -19.57 -23.32
N LEU A 296 15.80 -18.44 -23.97
CA LEU A 296 14.50 -18.15 -24.60
C LEU A 296 14.04 -19.25 -25.58
N TYR A 297 14.97 -19.92 -26.26
CA TYR A 297 14.67 -20.93 -27.29
C TYR A 297 14.60 -22.38 -26.78
N GLN A 298 15.02 -22.65 -25.54
CA GLN A 298 15.13 -24.02 -25.01
C GLN A 298 14.19 -24.31 -23.83
N GLY A 299 13.41 -23.33 -23.36
CA GLY A 299 12.71 -23.43 -22.08
C GLY A 299 13.70 -23.27 -20.93
N GLY A 300 13.34 -22.48 -19.92
CA GLY A 300 14.26 -22.05 -18.85
C GLY A 300 14.00 -20.64 -18.31
N PHE A 301 13.21 -19.84 -19.02
CA PHE A 301 12.81 -18.48 -18.61
C PHE A 301 11.88 -18.51 -17.39
N VAL A 302 12.01 -17.53 -16.50
CA VAL A 302 11.05 -17.30 -15.39
C VAL A 302 10.22 -16.07 -15.72
N GLU A 303 8.92 -16.27 -15.92
CA GLU A 303 7.99 -15.15 -16.05
C GLU A 303 7.58 -14.67 -14.67
N TRP A 304 7.90 -13.41 -14.36
CA TRP A 304 7.58 -12.77 -13.09
C TRP A 304 6.30 -11.94 -13.20
N MET A 305 5.48 -12.00 -12.17
CA MET A 305 4.30 -11.14 -12.00
C MET A 305 4.29 -10.51 -10.60
N PRO A 306 3.73 -9.29 -10.46
CA PRO A 306 3.56 -8.66 -9.15
C PRO A 306 2.68 -9.55 -8.27
N GLY A 307 3.09 -9.84 -7.03
CA GLY A 307 2.28 -10.58 -6.05
C GLY A 307 1.45 -9.67 -5.15
N GLY A 308 1.92 -8.45 -4.93
CA GLY A 308 1.26 -7.43 -4.13
C GLY A 308 2.25 -6.61 -3.32
N ARG A 309 1.77 -5.50 -2.76
CA ARG A 309 2.50 -4.67 -1.81
C ARG A 309 1.86 -4.77 -0.44
N PHE A 310 2.68 -5.12 0.54
CA PHE A 310 2.29 -5.34 1.93
C PHE A 310 3.18 -4.50 2.85
N TYR A 311 2.85 -4.48 4.12
CA TYR A 311 3.51 -3.70 5.16
C TYR A 311 3.64 -4.55 6.41
N LEU A 312 4.82 -4.55 7.04
CA LEU A 312 5.04 -5.36 8.25
C LEU A 312 4.06 -4.99 9.37
N THR A 313 3.45 -6.00 9.98
CA THR A 313 2.54 -5.79 11.14
C THR A 313 3.28 -5.75 12.47
N GLY A 314 4.57 -6.05 12.47
CA GLY A 314 5.40 -6.07 13.67
C GLY A 314 6.81 -6.55 13.39
N GLN A 315 7.56 -6.69 14.47
CA GLN A 315 8.86 -7.35 14.43
C GLN A 315 8.68 -8.83 14.03
N PRO A 316 9.70 -9.43 13.38
CA PRO A 316 9.65 -10.85 13.06
C PRO A 316 9.56 -11.69 14.35
N THR A 317 9.21 -12.95 14.23
CA THR A 317 9.35 -13.92 15.34
C THR A 317 10.37 -14.97 14.97
N VAL A 318 11.28 -15.28 15.90
CA VAL A 318 12.33 -16.29 15.68
C VAL A 318 11.84 -17.66 16.10
N GLU A 319 11.95 -18.63 15.19
CA GLU A 319 11.68 -20.05 15.45
C GLU A 319 12.87 -20.90 14.97
N GLY A 320 13.78 -21.22 15.89
CA GLY A 320 14.99 -22.00 15.57
C GLY A 320 15.97 -21.22 14.69
N LEU A 321 16.17 -21.67 13.46
CA LEU A 321 17.04 -21.02 12.46
C LEU A 321 16.24 -20.21 11.43
N TYR A 322 14.97 -19.90 11.71
CA TYR A 322 14.09 -19.20 10.80
C TYR A 322 13.46 -17.99 11.48
N ASP A 323 13.30 -16.92 10.70
CA ASP A 323 12.55 -15.75 11.11
C ASP A 323 11.25 -15.72 10.32
N LYS A 324 10.14 -15.53 11.04
CA LYS A 324 8.81 -15.42 10.46
C LYS A 324 8.36 -13.98 10.47
N PHE A 325 7.99 -13.49 9.30
CA PHE A 325 7.49 -12.14 9.07
C PHE A 325 5.99 -12.20 8.78
N SER A 326 5.26 -11.23 9.32
CA SER A 326 3.83 -11.05 9.09
C SER A 326 3.59 -9.64 8.55
N ALA A 327 2.72 -9.55 7.55
CA ALA A 327 2.45 -8.32 6.83
C ALA A 327 0.98 -8.23 6.40
N THR A 328 0.51 -7.01 6.20
CA THR A 328 -0.86 -6.72 5.74
C THR A 328 -0.83 -5.71 4.59
N ASP A 329 -1.88 -5.66 3.79
CA ASP A 329 -2.01 -4.68 2.72
C ASP A 329 -2.26 -3.25 3.26
N ALA A 330 -2.46 -2.30 2.36
CA ALA A 330 -2.72 -0.91 2.74
C ALA A 330 -4.01 -0.72 3.56
N LEU A 331 -5.02 -1.59 3.40
CA LEU A 331 -6.25 -1.54 4.19
C LEU A 331 -6.03 -2.02 5.63
N GLY A 332 -5.10 -2.94 5.85
CA GLY A 332 -4.68 -3.36 7.18
C GLY A 332 -4.08 -2.24 8.03
N LEU A 333 -3.51 -1.21 7.39
CA LEU A 333 -2.96 -0.02 8.06
C LEU A 333 -4.03 0.98 8.54
N LEU A 334 -5.29 0.79 8.15
CA LEU A 334 -6.41 1.65 8.51
C LEU A 334 -7.12 1.17 9.80
N ASP A 335 -6.33 0.80 10.80
CA ASP A 335 -6.79 0.26 12.09
C ASP A 335 -7.04 1.35 13.16
N GLY A 336 -6.55 2.57 12.91
CA GLY A 336 -6.84 3.77 13.69
C GLY A 336 -8.33 4.08 13.77
N THR A 337 -8.74 4.87 14.78
CA THR A 337 -10.14 5.26 14.98
C THR A 337 -10.39 6.65 14.39
N TYR A 338 -11.33 6.74 13.47
CA TYR A 338 -11.86 8.00 12.97
C TYR A 338 -13.02 8.46 13.86
N TYR A 339 -12.89 9.64 14.48
CA TYR A 339 -13.92 10.24 15.34
C TYR A 339 -14.35 11.65 14.89
N LYS A 340 -13.78 12.14 13.78
CA LYS A 340 -13.90 13.53 13.33
C LYS A 340 -15.16 13.79 12.48
N GLY A 341 -16.19 12.96 12.61
CA GLY A 341 -17.47 13.15 11.92
C GLY A 341 -18.17 14.42 12.40
N VAL A 342 -18.64 15.24 11.47
CA VAL A 342 -19.31 16.53 11.76
C VAL A 342 -20.78 16.45 11.39
N TRP A 343 -21.63 17.13 12.16
CA TRP A 343 -23.02 17.38 11.82
C TRP A 343 -23.30 18.88 11.78
N ASP A 344 -23.53 19.40 10.59
CA ASP A 344 -23.90 20.81 10.32
C ASP A 344 -25.30 20.94 9.70
N GLY A 345 -26.01 19.82 9.54
CA GLY A 345 -27.33 19.76 8.90
C GLY A 345 -27.30 19.89 7.38
N ALA A 346 -26.12 20.01 6.76
CA ALA A 346 -25.95 19.99 5.32
C ALA A 346 -25.58 18.58 4.83
N PRO A 347 -25.99 18.20 3.60
CA PRO A 347 -25.51 16.98 2.99
C PRO A 347 -24.05 17.14 2.53
N HIS A 348 -23.21 16.16 2.84
CA HIS A 348 -21.80 16.07 2.41
C HIS A 348 -21.64 14.94 1.39
N SER A 349 -20.76 15.11 0.41
CA SER A 349 -20.51 14.06 -0.57
C SER A 349 -19.72 12.90 0.03
N LEU A 350 -19.97 11.68 -0.44
CA LEU A 350 -19.20 10.50 -0.05
C LEU A 350 -17.72 10.63 -0.43
N TRP A 351 -17.41 11.39 -1.48
CA TRP A 351 -16.03 11.71 -1.87
C TRP A 351 -15.29 12.50 -0.79
N GLU A 352 -15.90 13.60 -0.31
CA GLU A 352 -15.33 14.45 0.74
C GLU A 352 -15.11 13.64 2.02
N LEU A 353 -16.11 12.85 2.43
CA LEU A 353 -16.04 11.99 3.61
C LEU A 353 -14.92 10.94 3.49
N ALA A 354 -14.78 10.28 2.33
CA ALA A 354 -13.72 9.30 2.11
C ALA A 354 -12.33 9.96 2.17
N THR A 355 -12.19 11.14 1.58
CA THR A 355 -10.94 11.91 1.58
C THR A 355 -10.54 12.29 3.00
N LEU A 356 -11.48 12.78 3.82
CA LEU A 356 -11.21 13.12 5.23
C LEU A 356 -10.73 11.91 6.04
N VAL A 357 -11.35 10.73 5.84
CA VAL A 357 -10.94 9.49 6.51
C VAL A 357 -9.54 9.05 6.07
N LEU A 358 -9.24 9.11 4.77
CA LEU A 358 -7.95 8.70 4.22
C LEU A 358 -6.80 9.63 4.60
N GLU A 359 -7.05 10.95 4.63
CA GLU A 359 -6.08 11.94 5.08
C GLU A 359 -5.79 11.84 6.57
N ASP A 360 -6.82 11.59 7.39
CA ASP A 360 -6.67 11.39 8.83
C ASP A 360 -5.84 10.14 9.17
N ALA A 361 -5.93 9.10 8.34
CA ALA A 361 -5.19 7.85 8.54
C ALA A 361 -3.68 7.95 8.28
N LYS A 362 -3.20 9.02 7.62
CA LYS A 362 -1.77 9.25 7.33
C LYS A 362 -1.06 8.00 6.78
N LEU A 363 -1.64 7.43 5.73
CA LEU A 363 -1.07 6.26 5.04
C LEU A 363 0.33 6.56 4.50
N PRO A 364 1.24 5.56 4.49
CA PRO A 364 2.59 5.76 3.97
C PRO A 364 2.50 6.03 2.46
N ARG A 365 3.27 7.00 1.98
CA ARG A 365 3.31 7.40 0.56
C ARG A 365 4.57 6.87 -0.10
N ARG A 366 4.46 6.38 -1.35
CA ARG A 366 5.64 6.02 -2.17
C ARG A 366 6.47 7.23 -2.57
N ARG A 367 5.76 8.30 -2.91
CA ARG A 367 6.29 9.59 -3.37
C ARG A 367 5.43 10.71 -2.82
N GLN A 368 5.99 11.91 -2.72
CA GLN A 368 5.26 13.07 -2.22
C GLN A 368 4.06 13.44 -3.11
N ASP A 369 4.17 13.22 -4.42
CA ASP A 369 3.15 13.49 -5.45
C ASP A 369 2.14 12.35 -5.65
N GLU A 370 2.36 11.19 -5.04
CA GLU A 370 1.50 10.03 -5.23
C GLU A 370 0.41 9.95 -4.15
N GLN A 371 -0.83 9.81 -4.59
CA GLN A 371 -1.97 9.55 -3.72
C GLN A 371 -2.06 8.04 -3.45
N PRO A 372 -1.99 7.58 -2.18
CA PRO A 372 -2.02 6.14 -1.85
C PRO A 372 -3.44 5.53 -1.96
N TRP A 373 -4.36 6.25 -2.58
CA TRP A 373 -5.73 5.82 -2.84
C TRP A 373 -6.24 6.38 -4.16
N ALA A 374 -7.24 5.71 -4.73
CA ALA A 374 -7.99 6.17 -5.88
C ALA A 374 -9.49 6.03 -5.58
N LEU A 375 -10.21 7.15 -5.66
CA LEU A 375 -11.65 7.21 -5.44
C LEU A 375 -12.38 7.35 -6.76
N TRP A 376 -13.53 6.70 -6.89
CA TRP A 376 -14.41 6.86 -8.03
C TRP A 376 -15.09 8.23 -8.01
N GLU A 377 -14.99 8.97 -9.11
CA GLU A 377 -15.52 10.33 -9.27
C GLU A 377 -17.03 10.43 -8.98
N GLY A 378 -17.81 9.38 -9.25
CA GLY A 378 -19.24 9.35 -8.96
C GLY A 378 -19.59 9.45 -7.47
N LEU A 379 -18.63 9.25 -6.55
CA LEU A 379 -18.82 9.52 -5.12
C LEU A 379 -19.16 10.99 -4.83
N LYS A 380 -18.80 11.92 -5.72
CA LYS A 380 -19.13 13.36 -5.59
C LYS A 380 -20.63 13.63 -5.73
N GLU A 381 -21.35 12.78 -6.47
CA GLU A 381 -22.78 12.92 -6.73
C GLU A 381 -23.65 12.26 -5.65
N ILE A 382 -23.05 11.44 -4.78
CA ILE A 382 -23.75 10.73 -3.72
C ILE A 382 -23.50 11.47 -2.42
N THR A 383 -24.56 11.97 -1.81
CA THR A 383 -24.47 12.76 -0.57
C THR A 383 -25.17 12.08 0.58
N THR A 384 -24.70 12.34 1.80
CA THR A 384 -25.33 11.94 3.05
C THR A 384 -25.39 13.11 4.01
N ALA A 385 -26.46 13.20 4.79
CA ALA A 385 -26.48 14.13 5.92
C ALA A 385 -25.74 13.55 7.14
N ALA A 386 -25.60 12.22 7.23
CA ALA A 386 -25.14 11.55 8.43
C ALA A 386 -23.72 11.97 8.83
N PRO A 387 -23.45 12.21 10.13
CA PRO A 387 -22.09 12.36 10.59
C PRO A 387 -21.41 10.99 10.57
N LEU A 388 -20.17 10.93 10.10
CA LEU A 388 -19.39 9.68 10.15
C LEU A 388 -19.36 9.11 11.58
N PRO A 389 -19.69 7.83 11.78
CA PRO A 389 -19.67 7.21 13.10
C PRO A 389 -18.24 7.02 13.60
N VAL A 390 -18.08 6.97 14.93
CA VAL A 390 -16.79 6.67 15.56
C VAL A 390 -16.46 5.20 15.34
N LYS A 391 -15.59 4.92 14.37
CA LYS A 391 -15.20 3.57 13.92
C LYS A 391 -13.76 3.55 13.43
N GLN A 392 -13.24 2.38 13.12
CA GLN A 392 -11.93 2.29 12.45
C GLN A 392 -11.98 2.96 11.07
N HIS A 393 -10.88 3.56 10.60
CA HIS A 393 -10.83 4.20 9.28
C HIS A 393 -11.33 3.27 8.18
N ARG A 394 -10.90 2.00 8.17
CA ARG A 394 -11.37 0.99 7.19
C ARG A 394 -12.87 0.69 7.27
N GLU A 395 -13.45 0.71 8.47
CA GLU A 395 -14.90 0.53 8.63
C GLU A 395 -15.67 1.75 8.11
N CYS A 396 -15.18 2.97 8.38
CA CYS A 396 -15.75 4.18 7.79
C CYS A 396 -15.72 4.13 6.25
N LEU A 397 -14.58 3.74 5.65
CA LEU A 397 -14.47 3.58 4.20
C LEU A 397 -15.39 2.48 3.66
N GLN A 398 -15.57 1.38 4.39
CA GLN A 398 -16.50 0.33 4.02
C GLN A 398 -17.95 0.82 4.01
N LEU A 399 -18.36 1.60 5.02
CA LEU A 399 -19.69 2.22 5.06
C LEU A 399 -19.89 3.17 3.87
N ILE A 400 -18.87 3.95 3.52
CA ILE A 400 -18.90 4.86 2.36
C ILE A 400 -19.01 4.07 1.06
N ALA A 401 -18.17 3.05 0.85
CA ALA A 401 -18.19 2.21 -0.34
C ALA A 401 -19.53 1.48 -0.48
N HIS A 402 -20.07 0.92 0.61
CA HIS A 402 -21.37 0.26 0.65
C HIS A 402 -22.51 1.22 0.32
N ALA A 403 -22.50 2.44 0.86
CA ALA A 403 -23.48 3.48 0.51
C ALA A 403 -23.40 3.88 -0.97
N ALA A 404 -22.25 3.73 -1.61
CA ALA A 404 -22.06 4.02 -3.03
C ALA A 404 -22.30 2.82 -3.97
N CYS A 405 -22.63 1.63 -3.45
CA CYS A 405 -22.62 0.37 -4.21
C CYS A 405 -21.25 0.08 -4.86
N CYS A 406 -20.17 0.46 -4.18
CA CYS A 406 -18.78 0.31 -4.64
C CYS A 406 -18.07 -0.80 -3.87
N LEU A 407 -17.05 -1.38 -4.51
CA LEU A 407 -16.05 -2.24 -3.91
C LEU A 407 -15.05 -1.39 -3.12
N LEU A 408 -14.56 -1.93 -2.01
CA LEU A 408 -13.36 -1.45 -1.29
C LEU A 408 -12.30 -2.54 -1.40
N TYR A 409 -11.08 -2.22 -1.80
CA TYR A 409 -9.95 -3.17 -1.82
C TYR A 409 -8.61 -2.42 -1.96
N ALA A 410 -7.50 -3.08 -1.66
CA ALA A 410 -6.16 -2.63 -2.05
C ALA A 410 -5.72 -3.37 -3.31
N ASP A 411 -5.23 -2.65 -4.32
CA ASP A 411 -4.64 -3.29 -5.50
C ASP A 411 -3.20 -3.77 -5.24
N ARG A 412 -2.59 -4.45 -6.22
CA ARG A 412 -1.24 -5.00 -6.07
C ARG A 412 -0.13 -3.95 -5.96
N ASP A 413 -0.40 -2.72 -6.36
CA ASP A 413 0.51 -1.58 -6.18
C ASP A 413 0.41 -0.99 -4.77
N GLY A 414 -0.54 -1.47 -3.96
CA GLY A 414 -0.82 -0.98 -2.61
C GLY A 414 -1.72 0.25 -2.60
N VAL A 415 -2.43 0.56 -3.70
CA VAL A 415 -3.37 1.67 -3.77
C VAL A 415 -4.74 1.21 -3.28
N ILE A 416 -5.29 1.94 -2.31
CA ILE A 416 -6.66 1.69 -1.82
C ILE A 416 -7.66 2.21 -2.84
N ARG A 417 -8.61 1.37 -3.26
CA ARG A 417 -9.62 1.70 -4.27
C ARG A 417 -11.02 1.66 -3.70
N ILE A 418 -11.80 2.69 -4.02
CA ILE A 418 -13.27 2.70 -3.88
C ILE A 418 -13.86 2.96 -5.26
N GLN A 419 -14.45 1.93 -5.86
CA GLN A 419 -15.03 2.02 -7.20
C GLN A 419 -16.13 0.98 -7.45
N PRO A 420 -17.03 1.20 -8.43
CA PRO A 420 -17.99 0.19 -8.85
C PRO A 420 -17.31 -1.10 -9.31
N ASP A 421 -18.06 -2.21 -9.29
CA ASP A 421 -17.61 -3.47 -9.90
C ASP A 421 -17.66 -3.37 -11.43
N GLU A 422 -16.55 -2.95 -12.04
CA GLU A 422 -16.35 -2.90 -13.50
C GLU A 422 -15.78 -4.22 -14.07
N SER A 423 -15.72 -5.29 -13.27
CA SER A 423 -15.11 -6.55 -13.72
C SER A 423 -15.89 -7.17 -14.88
N ALA A 424 -15.21 -7.34 -16.02
CA ALA A 424 -15.74 -8.06 -17.16
C ALA A 424 -15.45 -9.55 -17.01
N GLN A 425 -16.37 -10.39 -17.51
CA GLN A 425 -16.14 -11.83 -17.60
C GLN A 425 -14.91 -12.10 -18.48
N SER A 426 -13.86 -12.67 -17.89
CA SER A 426 -12.69 -13.11 -18.64
C SER A 426 -12.97 -14.46 -19.31
N GLY A 427 -12.26 -14.73 -20.40
CA GLY A 427 -12.24 -16.04 -21.06
C GLY A 427 -11.31 -17.05 -20.37
N VAL A 428 -10.68 -16.68 -19.24
CA VAL A 428 -9.80 -17.59 -18.50
C VAL A 428 -10.65 -18.61 -17.76
N SER A 429 -10.34 -19.89 -17.98
CA SER A 429 -11.07 -21.01 -17.37
C SER A 429 -10.20 -21.78 -16.39
N ILE A 430 -10.72 -22.03 -15.19
CA ILE A 430 -10.17 -22.97 -14.22
C ILE A 430 -10.77 -24.34 -14.51
N GLY A 431 -10.05 -25.12 -15.31
CA GLY A 431 -10.48 -26.46 -15.70
C GLY A 431 -10.31 -27.50 -14.57
N LEU A 432 -11.08 -28.59 -14.62
CA LEU A 432 -10.99 -29.68 -13.64
C LEU A 432 -9.58 -30.31 -13.57
N SER A 433 -8.81 -30.29 -14.67
CA SER A 433 -7.43 -30.78 -14.71
C SER A 433 -6.42 -29.88 -14.00
N ALA A 434 -6.75 -28.59 -13.81
CA ALA A 434 -5.93 -27.62 -13.10
C ALA A 434 -6.20 -27.63 -11.57
N MET A 435 -7.30 -28.25 -11.14
CA MET A 435 -7.65 -28.40 -9.73
C MET A 435 -6.85 -29.54 -9.09
N LEU A 436 -6.43 -29.32 -7.86
CA LEU A 436 -5.77 -30.33 -7.05
C LEU A 436 -6.82 -31.18 -6.32
N GLU A 437 -6.50 -32.45 -6.11
CA GLU A 437 -7.26 -33.40 -5.28
C GLU A 437 -8.65 -33.81 -5.81
N SER A 438 -9.58 -32.87 -5.96
CA SER A 438 -10.97 -33.16 -6.32
C SER A 438 -11.68 -31.99 -6.99
N ALA A 439 -12.85 -32.25 -7.56
CA ALA A 439 -13.70 -31.21 -8.12
C ALA A 439 -14.18 -30.22 -7.04
N PRO A 440 -14.62 -28.99 -7.41
CA PRO A 440 -14.95 -27.96 -6.44
C PRO A 440 -16.03 -28.38 -5.45
N LYS A 441 -15.80 -28.09 -4.17
CA LYS A 441 -16.84 -28.17 -3.13
C LYS A 441 -17.85 -27.06 -3.38
N VAL A 442 -19.15 -27.35 -3.29
CA VAL A 442 -20.22 -26.35 -3.44
C VAL A 442 -20.99 -26.18 -2.14
N GLU A 443 -21.18 -24.92 -1.74
CA GLU A 443 -22.07 -24.51 -0.66
C GLU A 443 -23.15 -23.60 -1.24
N LYS A 444 -24.41 -23.82 -0.81
CA LYS A 444 -25.55 -23.04 -1.30
C LYS A 444 -26.23 -22.33 -0.15
N THR A 445 -26.33 -21.01 -0.22
CA THR A 445 -27.03 -20.21 0.80
C THR A 445 -28.54 -20.44 0.75
N ALA A 446 -29.24 -20.09 1.84
CA ALA A 446 -30.70 -20.16 1.94
C ALA A 446 -31.39 -19.33 0.85
N SER A 447 -32.67 -19.63 0.59
CA SER A 447 -33.49 -18.87 -0.36
C SER A 447 -33.70 -17.46 0.20
N LEU A 448 -33.62 -16.43 -0.65
CA LEU A 448 -33.82 -15.03 -0.26
C LEU A 448 -35.26 -14.62 -0.53
N LEU A 449 -35.91 -13.98 0.44
CA LEU A 449 -37.24 -13.40 0.29
C LEU A 449 -37.15 -11.94 -0.18
N GLN A 450 -36.40 -11.11 0.55
CA GLN A 450 -36.19 -9.70 0.23
C GLN A 450 -34.94 -9.15 0.92
N VAL A 451 -34.47 -8.00 0.44
CA VAL A 451 -33.45 -7.19 1.12
C VAL A 451 -34.08 -5.88 1.58
N GLU A 452 -33.84 -5.51 2.82
CA GLU A 452 -34.28 -4.27 3.43
C GLU A 452 -33.09 -3.37 3.71
N CYS A 453 -33.18 -2.10 3.32
CA CYS A 453 -32.19 -1.09 3.62
C CYS A 453 -32.86 0.10 4.32
N PRO A 454 -32.54 0.38 5.59
CA PRO A 454 -32.99 1.57 6.27
C PRO A 454 -32.39 2.84 5.65
N ALA A 455 -33.23 3.83 5.37
CA ALA A 455 -32.83 5.22 5.13
C ALA A 455 -32.93 5.98 6.46
N THR A 456 -31.79 6.28 7.09
CA THR A 456 -31.72 6.88 8.42
C THR A 456 -31.88 8.40 8.34
N VAL A 457 -32.72 8.94 9.23
CA VAL A 457 -32.95 10.37 9.41
C VAL A 457 -32.39 10.77 10.78
N TYR A 458 -31.60 11.83 10.78
CA TYR A 458 -30.97 12.40 11.97
C TYR A 458 -31.61 13.75 12.30
N ALA A 459 -32.04 13.91 13.55
CA ALA A 459 -32.63 15.14 14.04
C ALA A 459 -32.06 15.52 15.41
N PRO A 460 -31.62 16.77 15.63
CA PRO A 460 -31.27 17.24 16.97
C PRO A 460 -32.48 17.20 17.90
N ALA A 461 -32.29 16.69 19.12
CA ALA A 461 -33.29 16.71 20.16
C ALA A 461 -33.73 18.15 20.50
N GLU A 462 -34.98 18.33 20.93
CA GLU A 462 -35.51 19.66 21.29
C GLU A 462 -34.75 20.31 22.45
N LYS A 463 -34.27 19.49 23.40
CA LYS A 463 -33.59 19.95 24.62
C LYS A 463 -32.09 19.69 24.53
N GLU A 464 -31.34 20.69 24.95
CA GLU A 464 -29.91 20.57 25.20
C GLU A 464 -29.66 19.63 26.39
N SER A 465 -28.59 18.85 26.30
CA SER A 465 -28.14 17.93 27.33
C SER A 465 -26.67 18.15 27.64
N GLN A 466 -26.29 17.90 28.90
CA GLN A 466 -24.90 17.85 29.29
C GLN A 466 -24.28 16.56 28.74
N LEU A 467 -23.35 16.69 27.80
CA LEU A 467 -22.66 15.57 27.15
C LEU A 467 -21.49 15.08 28.00
N HIS A 468 -20.78 16.01 28.65
CA HIS A 468 -19.65 15.70 29.53
C HIS A 468 -19.55 16.72 30.67
N LYS A 469 -19.06 16.27 31.83
CA LYS A 469 -18.68 17.14 32.94
C LYS A 469 -17.51 16.51 33.71
N GLY A 470 -16.42 17.26 33.82
CA GLY A 470 -15.20 16.81 34.50
C GLY A 470 -14.52 17.95 35.25
N THR A 471 -13.73 17.61 36.27
CA THR A 471 -12.80 18.54 36.91
C THR A 471 -11.39 18.04 36.70
N TYR A 472 -10.51 18.90 36.18
CA TYR A 472 -9.16 18.59 35.76
C TYR A 472 -8.16 19.49 36.50
N GLN A 473 -6.99 18.96 36.84
CA GLN A 473 -5.90 19.78 37.36
C GLN A 473 -5.04 20.23 36.18
N VAL A 474 -5.01 21.54 35.91
CA VAL A 474 -4.22 22.12 34.82
C VAL A 474 -2.94 22.73 35.40
N ASN A 475 -1.79 22.35 34.83
CA ASN A 475 -0.49 22.91 35.20
C ASN A 475 0.29 23.29 33.93
N GLY A 476 0.05 24.51 33.44
CA GLY A 476 0.52 24.93 32.12
C GLY A 476 -0.49 24.53 31.06
N ARG A 477 -0.16 23.53 30.23
CA ARG A 477 -0.98 23.07 29.10
C ARG A 477 -1.50 21.65 29.34
N LEU A 478 -2.80 21.44 29.17
CA LEU A 478 -3.46 20.14 29.25
C LEU A 478 -4.27 19.87 27.98
N GLU A 479 -3.97 18.76 27.30
CA GLU A 479 -4.70 18.30 26.12
C GLU A 479 -5.72 17.23 26.53
N LEU A 480 -6.95 17.37 26.05
CA LEU A 480 -8.07 16.49 26.38
C LEU A 480 -8.73 15.99 25.11
N HIS A 481 -8.95 14.67 25.04
CA HIS A 481 -9.82 14.03 24.07
C HIS A 481 -11.07 13.51 24.79
N LEU A 482 -12.25 13.94 24.33
CA LEU A 482 -13.54 13.60 24.92
C LEU A 482 -14.42 12.91 23.90
N SER A 483 -15.27 11.99 24.34
CA SER A 483 -16.21 11.26 23.48
C SER A 483 -17.62 11.14 24.09
N TRP A 484 -18.64 11.10 23.22
CA TRP A 484 -20.06 10.99 23.58
C TRP A 484 -20.89 10.43 22.41
N ASN A 485 -22.17 10.16 22.65
CA ASN A 485 -23.11 9.80 21.58
C ASN A 485 -23.41 11.02 20.69
N GLN A 486 -23.45 10.81 19.37
CA GLN A 486 -23.63 11.84 18.35
C GLN A 486 -24.61 12.96 18.78
N ALA A 487 -24.14 14.21 18.67
CA ALA A 487 -24.84 15.41 19.09
C ALA A 487 -24.58 16.57 18.11
N ALA A 488 -25.49 17.54 18.10
CA ALA A 488 -25.41 18.79 17.37
C ALA A 488 -25.33 19.98 18.34
N ASP A 489 -25.05 21.17 17.82
CA ASP A 489 -24.97 22.43 18.59
C ASP A 489 -24.04 22.35 19.80
N ILE A 490 -22.88 21.70 19.65
CA ILE A 490 -21.96 21.43 20.76
C ILE A 490 -21.29 22.71 21.25
N ARG A 491 -21.24 22.87 22.57
CA ARG A 491 -20.65 24.01 23.28
C ARG A 491 -19.77 23.55 24.43
N VAL A 492 -18.68 24.29 24.65
CA VAL A 492 -17.70 24.01 25.70
C VAL A 492 -17.62 25.21 26.63
N GLU A 493 -17.77 24.94 27.92
CA GLU A 493 -17.62 25.93 28.98
C GLU A 493 -16.59 25.42 29.99
N CYS A 494 -15.61 26.25 30.33
CA CYS A 494 -14.57 25.92 31.28
C CYS A 494 -14.42 27.03 32.33
N GLU A 495 -14.52 26.66 33.60
CA GLU A 495 -14.23 27.53 34.74
C GLU A 495 -12.88 27.14 35.33
N GLY A 496 -12.01 28.12 35.64
CA GLY A 496 -10.71 27.88 36.28
C GLY A 496 -9.53 27.62 35.33
N ALA A 497 -9.77 27.47 34.02
CA ALA A 497 -8.74 27.48 32.98
C ALA A 497 -9.27 28.14 31.69
N GLN A 498 -8.35 28.54 30.80
CA GLN A 498 -8.67 29.07 29.48
C GLN A 498 -8.67 27.95 28.44
N VAL A 499 -9.69 27.89 27.59
CA VAL A 499 -9.69 27.03 26.39
C VAL A 499 -8.92 27.78 25.29
N THR A 500 -7.73 27.29 24.92
CA THR A 500 -6.87 27.94 23.90
C THR A 500 -7.05 27.34 22.51
N SER A 501 -7.49 26.08 22.43
CA SER A 501 -7.86 25.41 21.18
C SER A 501 -9.06 24.51 21.41
N GLN A 502 -9.98 24.48 20.44
CA GLN A 502 -11.11 23.57 20.43
C GLN A 502 -11.39 23.05 19.01
N ALA A 503 -11.52 21.73 18.87
CA ALA A 503 -12.08 21.08 17.71
C ALA A 503 -13.29 20.26 18.16
N LEU A 504 -14.47 20.56 17.61
CA LEU A 504 -15.74 19.96 18.01
C LEU A 504 -16.27 19.09 16.88
N TYR A 505 -16.60 17.84 17.21
CA TYR A 505 -17.12 16.82 16.30
C TYR A 505 -18.43 16.28 16.85
N ALA A 506 -19.25 15.65 16.00
CA ALA A 506 -20.56 15.16 16.40
C ALA A 506 -20.50 14.23 17.62
N ALA A 507 -19.46 13.41 17.74
CA ALA A 507 -19.30 12.41 18.81
C ALA A 507 -18.05 12.61 19.68
N ALA A 508 -17.28 13.68 19.48
CA ALA A 508 -16.02 13.90 20.18
C ALA A 508 -15.59 15.37 20.21
N ALA A 509 -14.62 15.70 21.05
CA ALA A 509 -13.87 16.95 20.95
C ALA A 509 -12.42 16.79 21.39
N ASP A 510 -11.55 17.55 20.74
CA ASP A 510 -10.16 17.76 21.14
C ASP A 510 -10.01 19.20 21.66
N LEU A 511 -9.57 19.32 22.91
CA LEU A 511 -9.49 20.58 23.63
C LEU A 511 -8.08 20.79 24.20
N VAL A 512 -7.61 22.03 24.16
CA VAL A 512 -6.40 22.44 24.87
C VAL A 512 -6.78 23.46 25.94
N LEU A 513 -6.50 23.11 27.19
CA LEU A 513 -6.71 23.97 28.35
C LEU A 513 -5.36 24.53 28.80
N GLU A 514 -5.32 25.83 29.07
CA GLU A 514 -4.17 26.48 29.70
C GLU A 514 -4.58 27.17 31.01
N GLY A 515 -3.78 26.95 32.05
CA GLY A 515 -4.07 27.50 33.38
C GLY A 515 -3.22 26.91 34.49
N SER A 516 -3.52 27.33 35.72
CA SER A 516 -2.87 26.85 36.93
C SER A 516 -3.92 26.57 37.99
N GLY A 517 -4.17 25.28 38.27
CA GLY A 517 -5.11 24.83 39.29
C GLY A 517 -6.28 24.01 38.76
N PRO A 518 -7.32 23.78 39.60
CA PRO A 518 -8.49 23.01 39.22
C PRO A 518 -9.35 23.77 38.22
N ALA A 519 -9.71 23.10 37.13
CA ALA A 519 -10.61 23.60 36.10
C ALA A 519 -11.82 22.67 35.95
N THR A 520 -13.04 23.22 35.98
CA THR A 520 -14.27 22.47 35.73
C THR A 520 -14.69 22.69 34.29
N LEU A 521 -14.78 21.60 33.54
CA LEU A 521 -15.15 21.58 32.13
C LEU A 521 -16.54 20.97 31.98
N ILE A 522 -17.41 21.66 31.25
CA ILE A 522 -18.76 21.23 30.90
C ILE A 522 -18.87 21.28 29.37
N VAL A 523 -19.31 20.17 28.78
CA VAL A 523 -19.66 20.11 27.36
C VAL A 523 -21.15 19.84 27.25
N SER A 524 -21.85 20.68 26.50
CA SER A 524 -23.29 20.61 26.29
C SER A 524 -23.62 20.54 24.79
N GLY A 525 -24.75 19.94 24.45
CA GLY A 525 -25.23 19.84 23.07
C GLY A 525 -26.55 19.09 22.98
N LYS A 526 -27.17 19.12 21.80
CA LYS A 526 -28.43 18.40 21.52
C LYS A 526 -28.12 17.03 20.96
N LYS A 527 -28.58 15.96 21.61
CA LYS A 527 -28.39 14.60 21.09
C LYS A 527 -29.02 14.46 19.71
N LEU A 528 -28.36 13.73 18.82
CA LEU A 528 -28.94 13.36 17.52
C LEU A 528 -29.82 12.12 17.71
N GLU A 529 -31.13 12.30 17.52
CA GLU A 529 -32.10 11.23 17.48
C GLU A 529 -32.16 10.65 16.07
N THR A 530 -32.23 9.32 15.98
CA THR A 530 -32.29 8.59 14.72
C THR A 530 -33.63 7.93 14.53
N SER A 531 -34.21 8.06 13.34
CA SER A 531 -35.35 7.26 12.87
C SER A 531 -35.05 6.74 11.46
N SER A 532 -35.80 5.76 10.96
CA SER A 532 -35.56 5.24 9.61
C SER A 532 -36.84 4.90 8.86
N GLN A 533 -36.72 4.92 7.52
CA GLN A 533 -37.69 4.34 6.60
C GLN A 533 -37.02 3.20 5.83
N ASN A 534 -37.60 2.00 5.83
CA ASN A 534 -37.00 0.86 5.15
C ASN A 534 -37.38 0.86 3.66
N ALA A 535 -36.38 0.93 2.79
CA ALA A 535 -36.52 0.52 1.39
C ALA A 535 -36.51 -1.01 1.32
N VAL A 536 -37.38 -1.59 0.50
CA VAL A 536 -37.53 -3.03 0.36
C VAL A 536 -37.33 -3.45 -1.09
N ALA A 537 -36.37 -4.34 -1.33
CA ALA A 537 -36.11 -4.97 -2.62
C ALA A 537 -36.55 -6.46 -2.56
N PRO A 538 -37.80 -6.78 -2.96
CA PRO A 538 -38.32 -8.16 -2.92
C PRO A 538 -37.72 -9.03 -4.04
N VAL A 539 -37.69 -10.34 -3.83
CA VAL A 539 -37.36 -11.32 -4.88
C VAL A 539 -38.64 -11.73 -5.62
N THR A 540 -38.58 -11.75 -6.95
CA THR A 540 -39.68 -12.25 -7.79
C THR A 540 -39.88 -13.74 -7.58
N ASP A 541 -41.12 -14.19 -7.37
CA ASP A 541 -41.48 -15.60 -7.14
C ASP A 541 -40.68 -16.25 -6.00
N ALA A 542 -40.45 -15.48 -4.94
CA ALA A 542 -39.68 -15.92 -3.78
C ALA A 542 -40.34 -17.09 -3.04
N ASP A 543 -39.50 -17.93 -2.43
CA ASP A 543 -39.93 -18.88 -1.41
C ASP A 543 -40.44 -18.09 -0.19
N GLU A 544 -41.68 -18.35 0.23
CA GLU A 544 -42.31 -17.69 1.38
C GLU A 544 -41.53 -17.92 2.70
N ASN A 545 -40.74 -19.00 2.77
CA ASN A 545 -39.85 -19.28 3.90
C ASN A 545 -38.42 -18.73 3.69
N GLY A 546 -38.22 -17.89 2.68
CA GLY A 546 -36.94 -17.26 2.39
C GLY A 546 -36.49 -16.29 3.49
N THR A 547 -35.19 -16.02 3.54
CA THR A 547 -34.60 -15.10 4.51
C THR A 547 -34.86 -13.65 4.12
N VAL A 548 -35.16 -12.81 5.11
CA VAL A 548 -35.10 -11.36 4.97
C VAL A 548 -33.71 -10.90 5.38
N GLU A 549 -33.01 -10.22 4.48
CA GLU A 549 -31.72 -9.60 4.80
C GLU A 549 -31.94 -8.12 5.12
N THR A 550 -31.53 -7.68 6.31
CA THR A 550 -31.58 -6.26 6.68
C THR A 550 -30.17 -5.69 6.71
N LEU A 551 -29.95 -4.62 5.93
CA LEU A 551 -28.68 -3.90 5.88
C LEU A 551 -28.61 -2.88 7.01
N ASP A 552 -27.40 -2.61 7.50
CA ASP A 552 -27.13 -1.58 8.50
C ASP A 552 -26.02 -0.66 8.01
N ASN A 553 -26.40 0.52 7.51
CA ASN A 553 -25.46 1.55 7.11
C ASN A 553 -26.00 2.95 7.47
N PRO A 554 -25.46 3.59 8.52
CA PRO A 554 -25.95 4.90 8.97
C PRO A 554 -25.77 6.02 7.94
N LEU A 555 -24.89 5.84 6.95
CA LEU A 555 -24.63 6.86 5.92
C LEU A 555 -25.71 6.90 4.83
N ILE A 556 -26.62 5.93 4.80
CA ILE A 556 -27.73 5.92 3.85
C ILE A 556 -28.88 6.75 4.44
N THR A 557 -28.99 8.02 4.01
CA THR A 557 -30.01 8.95 4.51
C THR A 557 -31.11 9.26 3.50
N ASP A 558 -31.01 8.73 2.28
CA ASP A 558 -31.98 8.92 1.19
C ASP A 558 -32.66 7.60 0.82
N LEU A 559 -33.97 7.64 0.59
CA LEU A 559 -34.77 6.45 0.31
C LEU A 559 -34.48 5.84 -1.07
N ASN A 560 -34.25 6.66 -2.10
CA ASN A 560 -33.90 6.15 -3.43
C ASN A 560 -32.53 5.48 -3.39
N ARG A 561 -31.59 6.05 -2.63
CA ARG A 561 -30.30 5.44 -2.37
C ARG A 561 -30.43 4.12 -1.63
N ALA A 562 -31.24 4.06 -0.57
CA ALA A 562 -31.50 2.83 0.17
C ALA A 562 -32.04 1.72 -0.74
N LEU A 563 -32.97 2.05 -1.65
CA LEU A 563 -33.48 1.09 -2.63
C LEU A 563 -32.38 0.62 -3.59
N ALA A 564 -31.55 1.52 -4.11
CA ALA A 564 -30.45 1.17 -5.00
C ALA A 564 -29.43 0.22 -4.33
N VAL A 565 -29.11 0.44 -3.06
CA VAL A 565 -28.24 -0.44 -2.27
C VAL A 565 -28.91 -1.79 -2.04
N ALA A 566 -30.20 -1.81 -1.66
CA ALA A 566 -30.95 -3.05 -1.46
C ALA A 566 -31.03 -3.90 -2.75
N ASP A 567 -31.30 -3.28 -3.90
CA ASP A 567 -31.35 -3.95 -5.21
C ASP A 567 -29.99 -4.54 -5.60
N TRP A 568 -28.91 -3.79 -5.38
CA TRP A 568 -27.54 -4.24 -5.65
C TRP A 568 -27.17 -5.45 -4.80
N VAL A 569 -27.43 -5.40 -3.49
CA VAL A 569 -27.17 -6.52 -2.57
C VAL A 569 -28.05 -7.71 -2.92
N ARG A 570 -29.35 -7.51 -3.24
CA ARG A 570 -30.24 -8.59 -3.70
C ARG A 570 -29.66 -9.32 -4.91
N GLY A 571 -29.17 -8.58 -5.91
CA GLY A 571 -28.55 -9.16 -7.10
C GLY A 571 -27.35 -10.07 -6.77
N HIS A 572 -26.54 -9.67 -5.78
CA HIS A 572 -25.44 -10.51 -5.29
C HIS A 572 -25.95 -11.77 -4.57
N LEU A 573 -26.94 -11.66 -3.69
CA LEU A 573 -27.43 -12.76 -2.85
C LEU A 573 -28.25 -13.80 -3.63
N LEU A 574 -28.89 -13.41 -4.73
CA LEU A 574 -29.54 -14.35 -5.64
C LEU A 574 -28.57 -15.37 -6.25
N ARG A 575 -27.28 -15.02 -6.34
CA ARG A 575 -26.19 -15.94 -6.71
C ARG A 575 -25.83 -16.80 -5.51
N ARG A 576 -26.61 -17.86 -5.28
CA ARG A 576 -26.59 -18.64 -4.04
C ARG A 576 -25.45 -19.65 -3.91
N SER A 577 -24.81 -20.02 -5.00
CA SER A 577 -23.75 -21.04 -5.01
C SER A 577 -22.37 -20.39 -4.83
N THR A 578 -21.64 -20.90 -3.86
CA THR A 578 -20.23 -20.60 -3.63
C THR A 578 -19.42 -21.89 -3.78
N TYR A 579 -18.32 -21.82 -4.51
CA TYR A 579 -17.42 -22.92 -4.79
C TYR A 579 -16.10 -22.72 -4.07
N THR A 580 -15.51 -23.82 -3.60
CA THR A 580 -14.16 -23.85 -3.06
C THR A 580 -13.36 -24.90 -3.81
N CYS A 581 -12.22 -24.52 -4.35
CA CYS A 581 -11.32 -25.44 -5.03
C CYS A 581 -9.87 -25.17 -4.66
N THR A 582 -9.08 -26.23 -4.57
CA THR A 582 -7.63 -26.14 -4.48
C THR A 582 -7.07 -26.16 -5.90
N THR A 583 -6.10 -25.29 -6.17
CA THR A 583 -5.48 -25.13 -7.48
C THR A 583 -3.97 -25.29 -7.36
N ARG A 584 -3.28 -25.33 -8.50
CA ARG A 584 -1.81 -25.36 -8.57
C ARG A 584 -1.16 -24.01 -8.20
N GLY A 585 -1.93 -23.07 -7.65
CA GLY A 585 -1.53 -21.69 -7.42
C GLY A 585 -1.78 -20.86 -8.66
N ASN A 586 -2.65 -19.86 -8.56
CA ASN A 586 -2.99 -18.94 -9.66
C ASN A 586 -2.65 -17.52 -9.22
N PRO A 587 -1.35 -17.18 -9.14
CA PRO A 587 -0.92 -15.86 -8.73
C PRO A 587 -1.40 -14.77 -9.69
N GLU A 588 -1.83 -15.08 -10.90
CA GLU A 588 -2.38 -14.10 -11.85
C GLU A 588 -3.81 -13.62 -11.51
N MET A 589 -4.53 -14.33 -10.63
CA MET A 589 -5.92 -14.04 -10.28
C MET A 589 -6.02 -13.20 -9.02
N ASP A 590 -6.84 -12.16 -9.07
CA ASP A 590 -7.17 -11.29 -7.94
C ASP A 590 -8.59 -11.59 -7.44
N PRO A 591 -8.91 -11.31 -6.16
CA PRO A 591 -10.29 -11.16 -5.74
C PRO A 591 -11.00 -10.16 -6.66
N ILE A 592 -12.31 -10.36 -6.88
CA ILE A 592 -13.20 -9.66 -7.81
C ILE A 592 -13.11 -10.08 -9.28
N ASP A 593 -12.05 -10.79 -9.69
CA ASP A 593 -11.93 -11.28 -11.07
C ASP A 593 -13.09 -12.21 -11.44
N ARG A 594 -13.61 -12.05 -12.66
CA ARG A 594 -14.62 -12.94 -13.23
C ARG A 594 -13.94 -13.93 -14.17
N VAL A 595 -14.03 -15.21 -13.82
CA VAL A 595 -13.41 -16.33 -14.52
C VAL A 595 -14.45 -17.37 -14.89
N LEU A 596 -14.07 -18.32 -15.72
CA LEU A 596 -14.88 -19.50 -16.03
C LEU A 596 -14.40 -20.64 -15.13
N LEU A 597 -15.31 -21.46 -14.63
CA LEU A 597 -15.01 -22.56 -13.72
C LEU A 597 -15.60 -23.85 -14.27
N ASP A 598 -14.79 -24.87 -14.47
CA ASP A 598 -15.35 -26.19 -14.74
C ASP A 598 -15.83 -26.84 -13.44
N ILE A 599 -17.09 -27.28 -13.43
CA ILE A 599 -17.69 -28.04 -12.34
C ILE A 599 -18.10 -29.42 -12.86
N GLN A 600 -18.49 -30.33 -11.95
CA GLN A 600 -18.84 -31.71 -12.32
C GLN A 600 -19.98 -31.80 -13.35
N TRP A 601 -20.82 -30.77 -13.43
CA TRP A 601 -22.06 -30.78 -14.23
C TRP A 601 -22.06 -29.80 -15.40
N GLU A 602 -21.09 -28.89 -15.46
CA GLU A 602 -21.03 -27.81 -16.43
C GLU A 602 -19.58 -27.39 -16.64
N THR A 603 -19.21 -27.21 -17.91
CA THR A 603 -17.92 -26.64 -18.29
C THR A 603 -18.05 -25.14 -18.46
N ALA A 604 -17.04 -24.39 -18.04
CA ALA A 604 -16.96 -22.94 -18.20
C ALA A 604 -18.13 -22.17 -17.55
N ALA A 605 -18.52 -22.55 -16.33
CA ALA A 605 -19.47 -21.80 -15.53
C ALA A 605 -18.93 -20.39 -15.19
N PRO A 606 -19.68 -19.29 -15.43
CA PRO A 606 -19.30 -17.98 -14.95
C PRO A 606 -19.14 -17.99 -13.43
N ALA A 607 -18.03 -17.43 -12.93
CA ALA A 607 -17.73 -17.34 -11.51
C ALA A 607 -16.94 -16.06 -11.19
N GLN A 608 -17.13 -15.51 -10.00
CA GLN A 608 -16.41 -14.36 -9.47
C GLN A 608 -15.53 -14.81 -8.32
N VAL A 609 -14.23 -14.52 -8.38
CA VAL A 609 -13.29 -14.82 -7.30
C VAL A 609 -13.61 -13.93 -6.10
N LEU A 610 -13.82 -14.53 -4.93
CA LEU A 610 -14.01 -13.83 -3.67
C LEU A 610 -12.73 -13.85 -2.83
N LYS A 611 -12.04 -14.99 -2.84
CA LYS A 611 -10.80 -15.22 -2.08
C LYS A 611 -9.80 -15.97 -2.94
N ASN A 612 -8.53 -15.58 -2.87
CA ASN A 612 -7.40 -16.32 -3.40
C ASN A 612 -6.34 -16.45 -2.30
N GLN A 613 -6.00 -17.68 -1.95
CA GLN A 613 -4.96 -18.00 -0.98
C GLN A 613 -3.86 -18.78 -1.67
N LEU A 614 -2.62 -18.34 -1.53
CA LEU A 614 -1.45 -18.93 -2.16
C LEU A 614 -0.47 -19.38 -1.10
N THR A 615 0.04 -20.60 -1.21
CA THR A 615 1.11 -21.13 -0.35
C THR A 615 2.29 -21.56 -1.21
N TYR A 616 3.44 -20.94 -0.97
CA TYR A 616 4.71 -21.31 -1.58
C TYR A 616 5.51 -22.18 -0.62
N SER A 617 6.00 -23.32 -1.09
CA SER A 617 6.88 -24.22 -0.32
C SER A 617 7.88 -24.92 -1.24
N GLY A 618 9.19 -24.74 -0.98
CA GLY A 618 10.25 -25.50 -1.64
C GLY A 618 10.23 -25.55 -3.17
N GLY A 619 9.82 -24.46 -3.85
CA GLY A 619 9.74 -24.39 -5.31
C GLY A 619 8.40 -24.85 -5.92
N GLY A 620 7.41 -25.19 -5.08
CA GLY A 620 6.02 -25.41 -5.47
C GLY A 620 5.12 -24.28 -5.00
N LEU A 621 4.06 -24.02 -5.78
CA LEU A 621 2.96 -23.14 -5.39
C LEU A 621 1.68 -23.97 -5.30
N LYS A 622 0.83 -23.65 -4.33
CA LYS A 622 -0.52 -24.19 -4.21
C LYS A 622 -1.48 -23.04 -3.99
N GLY A 623 -2.70 -23.21 -4.47
CA GLY A 623 -3.77 -22.23 -4.31
C GLY A 623 -4.98 -22.85 -3.62
N GLU A 624 -5.72 -22.04 -2.88
CA GLU A 624 -7.11 -22.30 -2.51
C GLU A 624 -7.93 -21.07 -2.92
N MET A 625 -9.00 -21.28 -3.67
CA MET A 625 -9.86 -20.22 -4.15
C MET A 625 -11.29 -20.43 -3.68
N ILE A 626 -11.95 -19.32 -3.31
CA ILE A 626 -13.40 -19.27 -3.09
C ILE A 626 -14.00 -18.44 -4.21
N LEU A 627 -14.94 -19.01 -4.95
CA LEU A 627 -15.58 -18.36 -6.08
C LEU A 627 -17.10 -18.37 -5.91
N LYS A 628 -17.75 -17.25 -6.18
CA LYS A 628 -19.21 -17.17 -6.24
C LYS A 628 -19.69 -17.41 -7.66
N ARG A 629 -20.74 -18.20 -7.84
CA ARG A 629 -21.39 -18.38 -9.14
C ARG A 629 -21.75 -17.01 -9.74
N GLY A 630 -21.47 -16.82 -11.02
CA GLY A 630 -21.91 -15.67 -11.81
C GLY A 630 -23.38 -15.81 -12.21
N SER A 631 -23.97 -14.73 -12.71
CA SER A 631 -25.26 -14.81 -13.40
C SER A 631 -25.11 -15.65 -14.67
N GLU A 632 -26.10 -16.50 -14.98
CA GLU A 632 -26.22 -17.07 -16.32
C GLU A 632 -26.38 -15.92 -17.32
N ALA A 633 -25.67 -16.00 -18.45
CA ALA A 633 -25.71 -14.98 -19.50
C ALA A 633 -27.04 -15.00 -20.26
#